data_AF-A0A439RQN9-F1
#
_entry.id   AF-A0A439RQN9-F1
#
_cell.length_a   1.000
_cell.length_b   1.000
_cell.length_c   1.000
_cell.angle_alpha   90.00
_cell.angle_beta   90.00
_cell.angle_gamma   90.00
#
_symmetry.space_group_name_H-M   'P 1'
#
loop_
_entity.id
_entity.type
_entity.pdbx_description
1 polymer ?
#
loop_
_entity_poly.entity_id
_entity_poly.type
_entity_poly.pdbx_seq_one_letter_code
_entity_poly.pdbx_strand_id
1 'polypeptide(L)' 'MQRIATLDDISRGLDALCLLDPRLEKVRGMAGEVPLRLSEPGFRSLASIIVSQQVS' A
#
# COMPACT_ATOMS: atom_id res chain seq x y z
N MET A 1 -7.92 4.27 13.03
CA MET A 1 -7.26 3.60 11.89
C MET A 1 -8.33 3.00 11.01
N GLN A 2 -8.39 3.35 9.72
CA GLN A 2 -9.31 2.77 8.75
C GLN A 2 -8.63 1.60 8.02
N ARG A 3 -9.33 0.49 7.82
CA ARG A 3 -8.83 -0.63 7.02
C ARG A 3 -8.91 -0.29 5.53
N ILE A 4 -7.85 -0.60 4.78
CA ILE A 4 -7.83 -0.53 3.30
C ILE A 4 -8.28 -1.89 2.79
N ALA A 5 -9.42 -1.95 2.11
CA ALA A 5 -9.98 -3.18 1.57
C ALA A 5 -10.29 -3.12 0.07
N THR A 6 -10.21 -1.92 -0.52
CA THR A 6 -10.60 -1.66 -1.91
C THR A 6 -9.59 -0.74 -2.59
N LEU A 7 -9.63 -0.67 -3.92
CA LEU A 7 -8.85 0.32 -4.68
C LEU A 7 -9.29 1.76 -4.39
N ASP A 8 -10.56 1.97 -4.03
CA ASP A 8 -11.07 3.28 -3.61
C ASP A 8 -10.43 3.76 -2.29
N ASP A 9 -10.26 2.85 -1.32
CA ASP A 9 -9.52 3.17 -0.09
C ASP A 9 -8.09 3.64 -0.40
N ILE A 10 -7.43 3.03 -1.40
CA ILE A 10 -6.09 3.42 -1.85
C ILE A 10 -6.13 4.80 -2.51
N SER A 11 -7.01 5.02 -3.47
CA SER A 11 -7.14 6.32 -4.14
C SER A 11 -7.40 7.45 -3.15
N ARG A 12 -8.33 7.27 -2.20
CA ARG A 12 -8.60 8.25 -1.14
C ARG A 12 -7.37 8.54 -0.27
N GLY A 13 -6.61 7.51 0.09
CA GLY A 13 -5.36 7.67 0.83
C GLY A 13 -4.32 8.45 0.05
N LEU A 14 -4.15 8.15 -1.25
CA LEU A 14 -3.22 8.84 -2.13
C LEU A 14 -3.62 10.31 -2.35
N ASP A 15 -4.91 10.60 -2.51
CA ASP A 15 -5.42 11.96 -2.63
C ASP A 15 -5.13 12.76 -1.35
N ALA A 16 -5.41 12.17 -0.18
CA ALA A 16 -5.11 12.79 1.11
C ALA A 16 -3.61 13.06 1.30
N LEU A 17 -2.73 12.13 0.86
CA LEU A 17 -1.28 12.32 0.93
C LEU A 17 -0.82 13.51 0.06
N CYS A 18 -1.31 13.62 -1.17
CA CYS A 18 -0.97 14.75 -2.05
C CYS A 18 -1.49 16.09 -1.50
N LEU A 19 -2.67 16.10 -0.87
CA LEU A 19 -3.20 17.29 -0.19
C LEU A 19 -2.33 17.72 1.00
N LEU A 20 -1.77 16.76 1.74
CA LEU A 20 -0.92 17.04 2.91
C LEU A 20 0.52 17.43 2.53
N ASP A 21 1.09 16.79 1.51
CA ASP A 21 2.41 17.12 0.97
C ASP A 21 2.39 17.15 -0.56
N PRO A 22 2.28 18.35 -1.17
CA PRO A 22 2.23 18.50 -2.63
C PRO A 22 3.44 17.93 -3.38
N ARG A 23 4.58 17.72 -2.71
CA ARG A 23 5.75 17.10 -3.34
C ARG A 23 5.48 15.64 -3.75
N LEU A 24 4.48 15.00 -3.13
CA LEU A 24 4.08 13.63 -3.43
C LEU A 24 3.31 13.50 -4.75
N GLU A 25 2.78 14.58 -5.34
CA GLU A 25 2.12 14.52 -6.65
C GLU A 25 3.05 14.00 -7.75
N LYS A 26 4.30 14.49 -7.76
CA LYS A 26 5.31 14.02 -8.71
C LYS A 26 5.62 12.54 -8.51
N VAL A 27 5.75 12.10 -7.26
CA VAL A 27 6.00 10.70 -6.91
C VAL A 27 4.86 9.82 -7.39
N ARG A 28 3.60 10.21 -7.13
CA ARG A 28 2.40 9.49 -7.55
C ARG A 28 2.32 9.37 -9.08
N GLY A 29 2.61 10.45 -9.80
CA GLY A 29 2.63 10.43 -11.27
C GLY A 29 3.71 9.50 -11.85
N MET A 30 4.88 9.43 -11.20
CA MET A 30 5.98 8.57 -11.64
C MET A 30 5.81 7.10 -11.27
N ALA A 31 5.24 6.80 -10.10
CA ALA A 31 5.07 5.45 -9.59
C ALA A 31 3.95 4.66 -10.30
N GLY A 32 2.98 5.36 -10.89
CA GLY A 32 1.81 4.74 -11.51
C GLY A 32 0.80 4.22 -10.46
N GLU A 33 0.03 3.21 -10.84
CA GLU A 33 -1.01 2.65 -9.98
C GLU A 33 -0.43 1.89 -8.78
N VAL A 34 -1.01 2.12 -7.59
CA VAL A 34 -0.67 1.38 -6.38
C VAL A 34 -1.65 0.20 -6.23
N PRO A 35 -1.19 -1.06 -6.34
CA PRO A 35 -2.08 -2.20 -6.28
C PRO A 35 -2.54 -2.49 -4.84
N LEU A 36 -3.77 -3.01 -4.72
CA LEU A 36 -4.27 -3.56 -3.47
C LEU A 36 -3.58 -4.88 -3.14
N ARG A 37 -2.85 -4.91 -2.01
CA ARG A 37 -2.14 -6.09 -1.51
C ARG A 37 -2.84 -6.65 -0.28
N LEU A 38 -3.93 -7.37 -0.49
CA LEU A 38 -4.64 -8.11 0.56
C LEU A 38 -4.30 -9.59 0.44
N SER A 39 -3.57 -10.11 1.42
CA SER A 39 -3.33 -11.54 1.56
C SER A 39 -4.34 -12.16 2.53
N GLU A 40 -4.71 -13.40 2.29
CA GLU A 40 -5.51 -14.16 3.24
C GLU A 40 -4.77 -14.27 4.58
N PRO A 41 -5.42 -13.97 5.71
CA PRO A 41 -4.81 -14.10 7.02
C PRO A 41 -4.61 -15.59 7.38
N GLY A 42 -3.48 -15.93 7.98
CA GLY A 42 -3.23 -17.28 8.48
C GLY A 42 -1.76 -17.59 8.66
N PHE A 43 -1.46 -18.84 9.05
CA PHE A 43 -0.09 -19.28 9.29
C PHE A 43 0.79 -19.15 8.04
N ARG A 44 0.26 -19.46 6.85
CA ARG A 44 1.01 -19.37 5.60
C ARG A 44 1.48 -17.95 5.30
N SER A 45 0.57 -16.96 5.38
CA SER A 45 0.92 -15.57 5.09
C SER A 45 1.86 -15.00 6.14
N LEU A 46 1.67 -15.36 7.42
CA LEU A 46 2.59 -14.98 8.50
C LEU A 46 3.99 -15.58 8.32
N ALA A 47 4.09 -16.88 8.04
CA ALA A 47 5.37 -17.55 7.79
C ALA A 47 6.09 -16.95 6.57
N SER A 48 5.36 -16.67 5.48
CA SER A 48 5.91 -16.01 4.29
C SER A 48 6.50 -14.64 4.63
N ILE A 49 5.83 -13.83 5.46
CA ILE A 49 6.37 -12.53 5.90
C ILE A 49 7.67 -12.72 6.67
N ILE A 50 7.74 -13.69 7.59
CA ILE A 50 8.91 -13.91 8.44
C ILE A 50 10.14 -14.33 7.62
N VAL A 51 9.99 -15.32 6.73
CA VAL A 51 11.13 -15.87 5.97
C VAL A 51 11.60 -14.96 4.84
N SER A 52 10.77 -14.00 4.41
CA SER A 52 11.13 -12.99 3.41
C SER A 52 11.84 -11.77 4.01
N GLN A 53 12.17 -11.77 5.29
CA GLN A 53 12.95 -10.67 5.90
C GLN A 53 14.45 -10.83 5.62
N GLN A 54 15.13 -9.70 5.33
CA GLN A 54 16.59 -9.63 5.09
C GLN A 54 17.09 -10.45 3.87
N VAL A 55 16.23 -10.67 2.89
CA VAL A 55 16.58 -11.29 1.60
C VAL A 55 16.32 -10.29 0.47
N SER A 56 17.16 -10.30 -0.58
CA SER A 56 17.08 -9.38 -1.72
C SER A 56 16.20 -9.92 -2.84
#